data_AF-A0A652JUE4-F1
#
_entry.id   AF-A0A652JUE4-F1
#
_cell.length_a   1.000
_cell.length_b   1.000
_cell.length_c   1.000
_cell.angle_alpha   90.00
_cell.angle_beta   90.00
_cell.angle_gamma   90.00
#
_symmetry.space_group_name_H-M   'P 1'
#
loop_
_entity.id
_entity.type
_entity.pdbx_description
1 polymer ?
#
loop_
_entity_poly.entity_id
_entity_poly.type
_entity_poly.pdbx_seq_one_letter_code
_entity_poly.pdbx_strand_id
1 'polypeptide(L)' 'MTDEDELLEAVREAWAETLGIDAEDVPVDQGFFDAGGNSLLLLLLWEQLNELTALELRATDLFRHPTVGAQVKLLAGGV' A
#
# COMPACT_ATOMS: atom_id res chain seq x y z
N MET A 1 -13.19 -15.79 -2.95
CA MET A 1 -12.02 -14.93 -2.74
C MET A 1 -12.28 -13.71 -3.58
N THR A 2 -12.44 -12.57 -2.93
CA THR A 2 -12.84 -11.31 -3.55
C THR A 2 -11.59 -10.65 -4.13
N ASP A 3 -11.71 -9.91 -5.23
CA ASP A 3 -10.59 -9.13 -5.79
C ASP A 3 -9.95 -8.19 -4.74
N GLU A 4 -10.74 -7.75 -3.75
CA GLU A 4 -10.27 -6.91 -2.62
C GLU A 4 -9.36 -7.66 -1.65
N ASP A 5 -9.61 -8.94 -1.36
CA ASP A 5 -8.75 -9.76 -0.48
C ASP A 5 -7.38 -10.02 -1.14
N GLU A 6 -7.37 -10.27 -2.45
CA GLU A 6 -6.13 -10.47 -3.22
C GLU A 6 -5.31 -9.17 -3.29
N LEU A 7 -5.98 -8.02 -3.50
CA LEU A 7 -5.32 -6.71 -3.44
C LEU A 7 -4.77 -6.40 -2.06
N LEU A 8 -5.49 -6.77 -1.00
CA LEU A 8 -5.04 -6.56 0.37
C LEU A 8 -3.74 -7.30 0.66
N GLU A 9 -3.64 -8.56 0.25
CA GLU A 9 -2.42 -9.34 0.44
C GLU A 9 -1.26 -8.76 -0.40
N ALA A 10 -1.51 -8.42 -1.66
CA ALA A 10 -0.50 -7.81 -2.53
C ALA A 10 0.03 -6.47 -1.98
N VAL A 11 -0.84 -5.62 -1.44
CA VAL A 11 -0.44 -4.34 -0.81
C VAL A 11 0.35 -4.60 0.47
N ARG A 12 -0.03 -5.61 1.27
CA ARG A 12 0.73 -5.99 2.47
C ARG A 12 2.11 -6.52 2.12
N GLU A 13 2.23 -7.35 1.09
CA GLU A 13 3.53 -7.82 0.60
C GLU A 13 4.40 -6.66 0.14
N ALA A 14 3.87 -5.73 -0.67
CA ALA A 14 4.62 -4.55 -1.10
C ALA A 14 5.09 -3.68 0.09
N TRP A 15 4.27 -3.54 1.13
CA TRP A 15 4.65 -2.87 2.38
C TRP A 15 5.75 -3.62 3.13
N ALA A 16 5.60 -4.93 3.27
CA ALA A 16 6.55 -5.80 3.95
C ALA A 16 7.93 -5.71 3.30
N GLU A 17 7.99 -5.81 1.97
CA GLU A 17 9.22 -5.67 1.18
C GLU A 17 9.83 -4.27 1.32
N THR A 18 8.99 -3.24 1.32
CA THR A 18 9.44 -1.84 1.43
C THR A 18 9.98 -1.51 2.82
N LEU A 19 9.31 -1.99 3.88
CA LEU A 19 9.68 -1.74 5.27
C LEU A 19 10.76 -2.72 5.79
N GLY A 20 10.96 -3.84 5.09
CA GLY A 20 11.85 -4.91 5.53
C GLY A 20 11.31 -5.67 6.74
N ILE A 21 9.99 -5.83 6.84
CA ILE A 21 9.29 -6.58 7.90
C ILE A 21 8.47 -7.71 7.29
N ASP A 22 7.93 -8.60 8.10
CA ASP A 22 7.04 -9.67 7.62
C ASP A 22 5.64 -9.14 7.30
N ALA A 23 4.97 -9.71 6.28
CA ALA A 23 3.63 -9.28 5.86
C ALA A 23 2.56 -9.45 6.96
N GLU A 24 2.76 -10.39 7.88
CA GLU A 24 1.90 -10.58 9.05
C GLU A 24 2.01 -9.43 10.07
N ASP A 25 3.17 -8.77 10.15
CA ASP A 25 3.43 -7.63 11.02
C ASP A 25 2.95 -6.30 10.39
N VAL A 26 2.61 -6.30 9.09
CA VAL A 26 2.08 -5.11 8.41
C VAL A 26 0.66 -4.81 8.91
N PRO A 27 0.45 -3.68 9.61
CA PRO A 27 -0.85 -3.35 10.17
C PRO A 27 -1.75 -2.70 9.10
N VAL A 28 -2.98 -3.22 8.99
CA VAL A 28 -3.91 -2.79 7.92
C VAL A 28 -4.49 -1.39 8.15
N ASP A 29 -4.66 -1.03 9.43
CA ASP A 29 -5.26 0.23 9.89
C ASP A 29 -4.23 1.27 10.37
N GLN A 30 -2.94 0.92 10.36
CA GLN A 30 -1.88 1.84 10.77
C GLN A 30 -1.31 2.59 9.55
N GLY A 31 -0.99 3.86 9.76
CA GLY A 31 -0.35 4.67 8.73
C GLY A 31 1.06 4.18 8.43
N PHE A 32 1.48 4.33 7.18
CA PHE A 32 2.80 3.90 6.71
C PHE A 32 3.93 4.52 7.51
N PHE A 33 3.79 5.81 7.84
CA PHE A 33 4.76 6.54 8.67
C PHE A 33 4.78 6.04 10.12
N ASP A 34 3.63 5.67 10.68
CA ASP A 34 3.55 5.10 12.03
C ASP A 34 4.12 3.67 12.09
N ALA A 35 4.08 2.93 10.99
CA ALA A 35 4.68 1.60 10.87
C ALA A 35 6.21 1.62 10.68
N GLY A 36 6.84 2.81 10.66
CA GLY A 36 8.28 2.98 10.44
C GLY A 36 8.65 3.40 9.01
N GLY A 37 7.66 3.63 8.15
CA GLY A 37 7.83 4.16 6.81
C GLY A 37 8.30 5.61 6.79
N ASN A 38 8.93 6.01 5.69
CA ASN A 38 9.38 7.38 5.45
C ASN A 38 9.11 7.79 4.01
N SER A 39 9.34 9.06 3.66
CA SER A 39 9.02 9.58 2.32
C SER A 39 9.72 8.85 1.17
N LEU A 40 10.94 8.33 1.39
CA LEU A 40 11.66 7.55 0.39
C LEU A 40 11.00 6.18 0.19
N LEU A 41 10.71 5.50 1.30
CA LEU A 41 10.00 4.23 1.29
C LEU A 41 8.60 4.36 0.68
N LEU A 42 7.90 5.48 0.92
CA LEU A 42 6.59 5.73 0.32
C LEU A 42 6.67 5.84 -1.20
N LEU A 43 7.74 6.42 -1.75
CA LEU A 43 7.97 6.48 -3.20
C LEU A 43 8.28 5.10 -3.79
N LEU A 44 9.02 4.25 -3.07
CA LEU A 44 9.27 2.86 -3.49
C LEU A 44 7.99 2.03 -3.49
N LEU A 45 7.19 2.17 -2.43
CA LEU A 45 5.87 1.55 -2.36
C LEU A 45 4.97 2.05 -3.49
N TRP A 46 4.97 3.36 -3.75
CA TRP A 46 4.19 3.94 -4.85
C TRP A 46 4.54 3.30 -6.18
N GLU A 47 5.82 3.17 -6.50
CA GLU A 47 6.29 2.54 -7.74
C GLU A 47 5.76 1.10 -7.85
N GLN A 48 5.91 0.29 -6.80
CA GLN A 48 5.41 -1.09 -6.77
C GLN A 48 3.88 -1.18 -6.96
N LEU A 49 3.11 -0.38 -6.23
CA LEU A 49 1.65 -0.40 -6.32
C LEU A 49 1.15 0.05 -7.70
N ASN A 50 1.86 1.01 -8.30
CA ASN A 50 1.58 1.52 -9.64
C ASN A 50 1.90 0.46 -10.71
N GLU A 51 2.99 -0.30 -10.55
CA GLU A 51 3.31 -1.45 -11.40
C GLU A 51 2.31 -2.61 -11.24
N LEU A 52 1.86 -2.89 -10.02
CA LEU A 52 0.91 -3.97 -9.72
C LEU A 52 -0.47 -3.73 -10.34
N THR A 53 -0.93 -2.48 -10.39
CA THR A 53 -2.33 -2.18 -10.72
C THR A 53 -2.53 -1.51 -12.07
N ALA A 54 -1.45 -1.15 -12.78
CA ALA A 54 -1.50 -0.38 -14.04
C ALA A 54 -2.36 0.90 -13.97
N LEU A 55 -2.71 1.34 -12.75
CA LEU A 55 -3.43 2.58 -12.47
C LEU A 55 -2.44 3.72 -12.43
N GLU A 56 -2.82 4.91 -12.90
CA GLU A 56 -2.01 6.12 -12.74
C GLU A 56 -2.17 6.70 -11.33
N LEU A 57 -1.60 6.02 -10.33
CA LEU A 57 -1.62 6.50 -8.95
C LEU A 57 -0.75 7.74 -8.83
N ARG A 58 -1.21 8.77 -8.12
CA ARG A 58 -0.34 9.88 -7.74
C ARG A 58 0.26 9.60 -6.38
N ALA A 59 1.53 9.96 -6.18
CA ALA A 59 2.16 9.90 -4.86
C ALA A 59 1.33 10.64 -3.78
N THR A 60 0.64 11.72 -4.16
CA THR A 60 -0.29 12.45 -3.28
C THR A 60 -1.45 11.60 -2.76
N ASP A 61 -1.91 10.61 -3.54
CA ASP A 61 -2.99 9.71 -3.12
C ASP A 61 -2.49 8.79 -2.00
N LEU A 62 -1.25 8.29 -2.08
CA LEU A 62 -0.61 7.53 -0.99
C LEU A 62 -0.37 8.36 0.27
N PHE A 63 -0.04 9.64 0.12
CA PHE A 63 0.02 10.56 1.27
C PHE A 63 -1.35 10.77 1.92
N ARG A 64 -2.43 10.81 1.13
CA ARG A 64 -3.80 10.99 1.63
C ARG A 64 -4.38 9.71 2.21
N HIS A 65 -3.92 8.57 1.72
CA HIS A 65 -4.35 7.22 2.08
C HIS A 65 -3.14 6.41 2.57
N PRO A 66 -2.55 6.76 3.73
CA PRO A 66 -1.30 6.15 4.20
C PRO A 66 -1.48 4.77 4.81
N THR A 67 -2.68 4.19 4.82
CA THR A 67 -2.97 2.87 5.42
C THR A 67 -3.21 1.83 4.33
N VAL A 68 -2.81 0.58 4.54
CA VAL A 68 -3.06 -0.53 3.60
C VAL A 68 -4.53 -0.60 3.18
N GLY A 69 -5.49 -0.57 4.12
CA GLY A 69 -6.91 -0.67 3.77
C GLY A 69 -7.43 0.47 2.89
N ALA A 70 -6.86 1.67 3.02
CA ALA A 70 -7.20 2.80 2.17
C ALA A 70 -6.56 2.69 0.78
N GLN A 71 -5.35 2.13 0.69
CA GLN A 71 -4.68 1.84 -0.58
C GLN A 71 -5.43 0.77 -1.36
N VAL A 72 -5.84 -0.32 -0.71
CA VAL A 72 -6.66 -1.37 -1.32
C VAL A 72 -7.93 -0.79 -1.94
N LYS A 73 -8.64 0.09 -1.24
CA LYS A 73 -9.83 0.76 -1.78
C LYS A 73 -9.54 1.66 -2.98
N LEU A 74 -8.40 2.35 -2.94
CA LEU A 74 -7.93 3.18 -4.05
C LEU A 74 -7.65 2.31 -5.30
N LEU A 75 -7.01 1.16 -5.10
CA LEU A 75 -6.67 0.20 -6.14
C LEU A 75 -7.88 -0.56 -6.69
N ALA A 76 -8.87 -0.85 -5.84
CA ALA A 76 -10.12 -1.49 -6.25
C ALA A 76 -11.04 -0.58 -7.11
N GLY A 77 -10.61 0.65 -7.42
CA GLY A 77 -11.35 1.59 -8.26
C GLY A 77 -12.47 2.36 -7.52
N GLY A 78 -12.45 2.36 -6.19
CA GLY A 78 -13.44 3.01 -5.34
C GLY A 78 -13.17 4.49 -5.06
N VAL A 79 -12.93 5.31 -6.10
CA VAL A 79 -12.83 6.78 -5.99
C VAL A 79 -13.98 7.46 -6.74
#